data_AF-A0A268NW47-F1
#
_entry.id   AF-A0A268NW47-F1
#
_cell.length_a   1.000
_cell.length_b   1.000
_cell.length_c   1.000
_cell.angle_alpha   90.00
_cell.angle_beta   90.00
_cell.angle_gamma   90.00
#
_symmetry.space_group_name_H-M   'P 1'
#
loop_
_entity.id
_entity.type
_entity.pdbx_description
1 polymer ?
#
loop_
_entity_poly.entity_id
_entity_poly.type
_entity_poly.pdbx_seq_one_letter_code
_entity_poly.pdbx_strand_id
1 'polypeptide(L)' 'MQLEIKKIDGLKWKTEHPDYDYLVCKGYALYSKEKGYLGFNSETPYTPNGGKATLQSIIDAGGLIHYDDVYWIKPIRSS' A
#
# COMPACT_ATOMS: atom_id res chain seq x y z
N MET A 1 10.90 -3.06 11.86
CA MET A 1 9.97 -2.17 11.12
C MET A 1 8.57 -2.42 11.65
N GLN A 2 7.81 -1.39 12.01
CA GLN A 2 6.42 -1.54 12.48
C GLN A 2 5.46 -1.29 11.31
N LEU A 3 4.54 -2.24 11.08
CA LEU A 3 3.51 -2.14 10.06
C LEU A 3 2.15 -1.84 10.70
N GLU A 4 1.44 -0.90 10.11
CA GLU A 4 0.09 -0.51 10.48
C GLU A 4 -0.86 -0.79 9.33
N ILE A 5 -2.08 -1.26 9.63
CA ILE A 5 -3.13 -1.33 8.61
C ILE A 5 -3.80 0.04 8.53
N LYS A 6 -3.74 0.69 7.37
CA LYS A 6 -4.40 1.98 7.14
C LYS A 6 -5.46 1.87 6.06
N LYS A 7 -6.56 2.59 6.28
CA LYS A 7 -7.60 2.80 5.29
C LYS A 7 -7.09 3.79 4.26
N ILE A 8 -7.30 3.50 2.98
CA ILE A 8 -6.69 4.26 1.89
C ILE A 8 -7.71 4.89 0.93
N ASP A 9 -8.99 4.87 1.29
CA ASP A 9 -10.07 5.42 0.48
C ASP A 9 -9.81 6.88 0.09
N GLY A 10 -9.79 7.13 -1.22
CA GLY A 10 -9.67 8.49 -1.77
C GLY A 10 -8.25 9.03 -1.85
N LEU A 11 -7.25 8.28 -1.40
CA LEU A 11 -5.85 8.61 -1.68
C LEU A 11 -5.56 8.43 -3.18
N LYS A 12 -4.56 9.16 -3.67
CA LYS A 12 -4.14 9.14 -5.08
C LYS A 12 -2.70 8.65 -5.17
N TRP A 13 -2.39 7.83 -6.16
CA TRP A 13 -1.03 7.36 -6.43
C TRP A 13 -0.65 7.67 -7.87
N LYS A 14 0.61 8.06 -8.07
CA LYS A 14 1.14 8.34 -9.40
C LYS A 14 1.17 7.05 -10.21
N THR A 15 0.82 7.14 -11.49
CA THR A 15 0.93 6.05 -12.46
C THR A 15 1.65 6.56 -13.71
N GLU A 16 2.23 5.64 -14.47
CA GLU A 16 2.82 5.89 -15.78
C GLU A 16 1.82 5.63 -16.93
N HIS A 17 0.55 5.38 -16.61
CA HIS A 17 -0.50 5.16 -17.60
C HIS A 17 -0.64 6.39 -18.53
N PRO A 18 -0.73 6.19 -19.87
CA PRO A 18 -0.75 7.30 -20.82
C PRO A 18 -1.97 8.22 -20.68
N ASP A 19 -3.11 7.67 -20.24
CA ASP A 19 -4.38 8.41 -20.15
C ASP A 19 -4.71 8.99 -18.76
N TYR A 20 -3.94 8.66 -17.71
CA TYR A 20 -4.27 9.06 -16.34
C TYR A 20 -3.01 9.49 -15.57
N ASP A 21 -3.08 10.62 -14.87
CA ASP A 21 -1.97 11.09 -14.02
C ASP A 21 -1.90 10.37 -12.66
N TYR A 22 -3.01 9.74 -12.25
CA TYR A 22 -3.12 9.07 -10.96
C TYR A 22 -4.17 7.97 -10.92
N LEU A 23 -3.97 7.03 -10.00
CA LEU A 23 -4.93 5.99 -9.62
C LEU A 23 -5.52 6.29 -8.25
N VAL A 24 -6.81 5.99 -8.07
CA VAL A 24 -7.50 6.06 -6.78
C VAL A 24 -7.81 4.66 -6.29
N CYS A 25 -7.04 4.20 -5.30
CA CYS A 25 -7.29 2.93 -4.63
C CYS A 25 -8.30 3.08 -3.49
N LYS A 26 -8.92 1.96 -3.11
CA LYS A 26 -9.87 1.86 -2.01
C LYS A 26 -9.54 0.65 -1.12
N GLY A 27 -10.03 0.65 0.10
CA GLY A 27 -9.85 -0.43 1.06
C GLY A 27 -8.73 -0.14 2.07
N TYR A 28 -7.87 -1.13 2.28
CA TYR A 28 -6.83 -1.11 3.30
C TYR A 28 -5.50 -1.56 2.73
N ALA A 29 -4.40 -1.04 3.27
CA ALA A 29 -3.03 -1.43 2.92
C ALA A 29 -2.12 -1.41 4.17
N LEU A 30 -0.97 -2.07 4.06
CA LEU A 30 0.09 -2.01 5.07
C LEU A 30 0.90 -0.73 4.92
N TYR A 31 1.18 -0.07 6.04
CA TYR A 31 1.88 1.20 6.11
C TYR A 31 3.03 1.14 7.11
N SER A 32 4.18 1.66 6.71
CA SER A 32 5.35 1.95 7.54
C SER A 32 5.51 3.46 7.66
N LYS A 33 5.64 3.97 8.88
CA LYS A 33 5.82 5.41 9.15
C LYS A 33 7.01 6.02 8.41
N GLU A 34 8.08 5.25 8.26
CA GLU A 34 9.33 5.70 7.63
C GLU A 34 9.24 5.61 6.10
N LYS A 35 8.63 4.53 5.60
CA LYS A 35 8.74 4.15 4.18
C LYS A 35 7.49 4.50 3.35
N GLY A 36 6.29 4.47 3.92
CA GLY A 36 5.03 4.64 3.21
C GLY A 36 4.21 3.34 3.16
N TYR A 37 3.42 3.16 2.11
CA TYR A 37 2.60 1.98 1.90
C TYR A 37 3.36 0.88 1.17
N LEU A 38 3.12 -0.37 1.56
CA LEU A 38 3.68 -1.54 0.89
C LEU A 38 2.93 -1.81 -0.41
N GLY A 39 3.65 -2.06 -1.50
CA GLY A 39 3.14 -2.50 -2.79
C GLY A 39 4.02 -3.59 -3.40
N PHE A 40 3.44 -4.41 -4.27
CA PHE A 40 4.19 -5.37 -5.10
C PHE A 40 4.53 -4.80 -6.48
N ASN A 41 4.17 -3.55 -6.73
CA ASN A 41 4.59 -2.74 -7.86
C ASN A 41 4.86 -1.30 -7.38
N SER A 42 5.45 -0.48 -8.24
CA SER A 42 5.83 0.90 -7.92
C SER A 42 4.69 1.91 -7.98
N GLU A 43 3.48 1.51 -8.35
CA GLU A 43 2.37 2.43 -8.63
C GLU A 43 1.28 2.40 -7.55
N THR A 44 0.90 1.23 -7.05
CA THR A 44 -0.28 1.04 -6.19
C THR A 44 0.00 0.17 -4.98
N PRO A 45 -0.64 0.46 -3.83
CA PRO A 45 -0.40 -0.31 -2.62
C PRO A 45 -1.02 -1.69 -2.76
N TYR A 46 -0.48 -2.65 -2.01
CA TYR A 46 -1.06 -3.98 -1.96
C TYR A 46 -2.39 -3.95 -1.20
N THR A 47 -3.49 -4.17 -1.94
CA THR A 47 -4.86 -4.23 -1.42
C THR A 47 -5.46 -5.61 -1.70
N PRO A 48 -5.33 -6.61 -0.80
CA PRO A 48 -5.88 -7.93 -1.05
C PRO A 48 -7.41 -7.94 -1.05
N ASN A 49 -8.01 -8.88 -1.79
CA ASN A 49 -9.47 -9.04 -1.88
C ASN A 49 -10.16 -9.34 -0.53
N GLY A 50 -9.44 -9.84 0.48
CA GLY A 50 -9.96 -10.00 1.85
C GLY A 50 -9.77 -8.78 2.76
N GLY A 51 -9.23 -7.68 2.23
CA GLY A 51 -9.12 -6.39 2.89
C GLY A 51 -8.37 -6.45 4.23
N LYS A 52 -8.93 -5.77 5.25
CA LYS A 52 -8.30 -5.64 6.58
C LYS A 52 -8.04 -7.00 7.23
N ALA A 53 -8.92 -7.99 7.06
CA ALA A 53 -8.76 -9.30 7.69
C ALA A 53 -7.52 -10.03 7.15
N THR A 54 -7.33 -10.07 5.84
CA THR A 54 -6.13 -10.65 5.22
C THR A 54 -4.86 -9.93 5.65
N LEU A 55 -4.89 -8.60 5.71
CA LEU A 55 -3.74 -7.81 6.17
C LEU A 55 -3.40 -8.08 7.64
N GLN A 56 -4.41 -8.27 8.50
CA GLN A 56 -4.19 -8.63 9.89
C GLN A 56 -3.58 -10.02 10.00
N SER A 57 -4.07 -11.02 9.24
CA SER A 57 -3.46 -12.35 9.22
C SER A 57 -1.99 -12.33 8.80
N ILE A 58 -1.59 -11.42 7.89
CA ILE A 58 -0.18 -11.23 7.53
C ILE A 58 0.62 -10.70 8.73
N ILE A 59 0.10 -9.70 9.44
CA ILE A 59 0.77 -9.15 10.65
C ILE A 59 0.86 -10.23 11.74
N ASP A 60 -0.21 -10.97 11.98
CA ASP A 60 -0.29 -12.02 13.00
C ASP A 60 0.69 -13.17 12.70
N ALA A 61 0.95 -13.44 11.42
CA ALA A 61 1.96 -14.40 10.97
C ALA A 61 3.42 -13.88 11.08
N GLY A 62 3.63 -12.65 11.57
CA GLY A 62 4.95 -12.03 11.70
C GLY A 62 5.36 -11.14 10.51
N GLY A 63 4.46 -10.90 9.56
CA GLY A 63 4.71 -10.07 8.37
C GLY A 63 5.11 -10.87 7.14
N LEU A 64 5.82 -10.22 6.21
CA LEU A 64 6.35 -10.85 4.99
C LEU A 64 7.72 -11.50 5.24
N ILE A 65 8.04 -12.52 4.44
CA ILE A 65 9.32 -13.24 4.49
C ILE A 65 10.48 -12.35 4.05
N HIS A 66 10.28 -11.57 2.97
CA HIS A 66 11.27 -10.63 2.43
C HIS A 66 10.62 -9.27 2.15
N TYR A 67 11.33 -8.20 2.49
CA TYR A 67 10.91 -6.81 2.23
C TYR A 67 11.82 -6.10 1.22
N ASP A 68 12.77 -6.82 0.62
CA ASP A 68 13.70 -6.25 -0.36
C ASP A 68 13.08 -6.20 -1.76
N ASP A 69 12.14 -7.12 -2.04
CA ASP A 69 11.41 -7.21 -3.31
C ASP A 69 10.06 -6.47 -3.30
N VAL A 70 9.79 -5.67 -2.25
CA VAL A 70 8.56 -4.87 -2.16
C VAL A 70 8.85 -3.40 -2.40
N TYR A 71 7.85 -2.71 -2.93
CA TYR A 71 7.89 -1.28 -3.15
C TYR A 71 7.29 -0.55 -1.95
N TRP A 72 7.92 0.58 -1.61
CA TRP A 72 7.40 1.50 -0.60
C TRP A 72 6.96 2.78 -1.28
N ILE A 73 5.65 2.97 -1.37
CA ILE A 73 5.04 4.02 -2.17
C ILE A 73 4.25 4.97 -1.28
N LYS A 74 4.22 6.24 -1.68
CA LYS A 74 3.52 7.30 -0.95
C LYS A 74 2.41 7.85 -1.84
N PRO A 75 1.24 8.15 -1.28
CA PRO A 75 0.22 8.83 -2.04
C PRO A 75 0.73 10.21 -2.44
N ILE A 76 0.20 10.73 -3.55
CA ILE A 76 0.40 12.11 -3.96
C ILE A 76 -0.12 12.99 -2.81
N ARG A 77 0.75 13.85 -2.27
CA ARG A 77 0.33 14.85 -1.28
C ARG A 77 -0.49 15.88 -2.02
N SER A 78 -1.76 16.04 -1.65
CA SER A 78 -2.52 17.24 -1.99
C SER A 78 -1.86 18.39 -1.25
N SER A 79 -1.24 19.32 -1.99
CA SER A 79 -0.75 20.59 -1.49
C SER A 79 -1.86 21.45 -0.90
#